data_AF-I3ZBF2-F1
#
_entry.id   AF-I3ZBF2-F1
#
_cell.length_a   1.000
_cell.length_b   1.000
_cell.length_c   1.000
_cell.angle_alpha   90.00
_cell.angle_beta   90.00
_cell.angle_gamma   90.00
#
_symmetry.space_group_name_H-M   'P 1'
#
loop_
_entity.id
_entity.type
_entity.pdbx_description
1 polymer ?
#
loop_
_entity_poly.entity_id
_entity_poly.type
_entity_poly.pdbx_seq_one_letter_code
_entity_poly.pdbx_strand_id
1 'polypeptide(L)' 'MQYRKLLLTLLFAVLTYKLMVTAFSLMNKPSDTALYWGELLLAVSVIGFLAMVRLLWRRSMR' A
#
# COMPACT_ATOMS: atom_id res chain seq x y z
N MET A 1 19.98 14.44 -1.11
CA MET A 1 19.24 13.30 -1.72
C MET A 1 18.51 12.41 -0.71
N GLN A 2 18.99 12.25 0.52
CA GLN A 2 18.39 11.40 1.57
C GLN A 2 16.96 11.80 1.97
N TYR A 3 16.71 13.11 2.14
CA TYR A 3 15.36 13.63 2.46
C TYR A 3 14.30 13.31 1.40
N ARG A 4 14.67 13.30 0.10
CA ARG A 4 13.76 12.91 -0.99
C ARG A 4 13.31 11.46 -0.88
N LYS A 5 14.23 10.55 -0.52
CA LYS A 5 13.89 9.13 -0.29
C LYS A 5 12.92 9.00 0.88
N LEU A 6 13.20 9.66 2.00
CA LEU A 6 12.31 9.68 3.18
C LEU A 6 10.91 10.21 2.86
N LEU A 7 10.82 11.33 2.14
CA LEU A 7 9.54 11.92 1.72
C LEU A 7 8.74 10.99 0.82
N LEU A 8 9.40 10.33 -0.15
CA LEU A 8 8.76 9.36 -1.03
C LEU A 8 8.27 8.13 -0.25
N THR A 9 9.07 7.61 0.69
CA THR A 9 8.66 6.49 1.55
C THR A 9 7.45 6.87 2.41
N LEU A 10 7.47 8.08 2.98
CA LEU A 10 6.37 8.58 3.82
C LEU A 10 5.09 8.75 3.00
N LEU A 11 5.17 9.38 1.83
CA LEU A 11 4.04 9.53 0.90
C LEU A 11 3.47 8.17 0.50
N PHE A 12 4.35 7.21 0.18
CA PHE A 12 3.92 5.87 -0.20
C PHE A 12 3.26 5.12 0.96
N ALA A 13 3.80 5.26 2.18
CA ALA A 13 3.20 4.68 3.38
C ALA A 13 1.80 5.26 3.64
N VAL A 14 1.63 6.58 3.52
CA VAL A 14 0.32 7.23 3.70
C VAL A 14 -0.69 6.80 2.63
N LEU A 15 -0.25 6.69 1.37
CA LEU A 15 -1.08 6.19 0.27
C LEU A 15 -1.51 4.74 0.51
N THR A 16 -0.57 3.88 0.90
CA THR A 16 -0.84 2.47 1.21
C THR A 16 -1.83 2.36 2.37
N TYR A 17 -1.63 3.13 3.44
CA TYR A 17 -2.55 3.16 4.58
C TYR A 17 -3.97 3.55 4.16
N LYS A 18 -4.14 4.59 3.34
CA LYS A 18 -5.45 4.97 2.82
C LYS A 18 -6.09 3.85 2.01
N LEU A 19 -5.33 3.19 1.13
CA LEU A 19 -5.84 2.06 0.35
C LEU A 19 -6.29 0.88 1.24
N MET A 20 -5.56 0.57 2.30
CA MET A 20 -5.96 -0.46 3.26
C MET A 20 -7.26 -0.06 3.98
N VAL A 21 -7.39 1.19 4.43
CA VAL A 21 -8.63 1.69 5.06
C VAL A 21 -9.80 1.60 4.06
N THR A 22 -9.58 1.96 2.80
CA THR A 22 -10.60 1.82 1.75
C THR A 22 -10.97 0.37 1.49
N ALA A 23 -10.00 -0.54 1.47
CA ALA A 23 -10.23 -1.98 1.33
C ALA A 23 -11.13 -2.50 2.46
N PHE A 24 -10.77 -2.22 3.72
CA PHE A 24 -11.59 -2.62 4.87
C PHE A 24 -12.98 -1.97 4.86
N SER A 25 -13.08 -0.70 4.45
CA SER A 25 -14.37 -0.03 4.30
C SER A 25 -15.25 -0.68 3.22
N LEU A 26 -14.66 -1.17 2.13
CA LEU A 26 -15.35 -1.95 1.10
C LEU A 26 -15.83 -3.31 1.62
N MET A 27 -14.96 -4.03 2.34
CA MET A 27 -15.30 -5.33 2.94
C MET A 27 -16.40 -5.24 3.99
N ASN A 28 -16.58 -4.07 4.62
CA ASN A 28 -17.63 -3.84 5.61
C ASN A 28 -19.01 -3.57 4.97
N LYS A 29 -19.10 -3.45 3.64
CA LYS A 29 -20.40 -3.31 2.97
C LYS A 29 -21.08 -4.68 2.85
N PRO A 30 -22.41 -4.76 2.99
CA PRO A 30 -23.17 -5.99 2.84
C PRO A 30 -23.33 -6.34 1.35
N SER A 31 -22.23 -6.66 0.68
CA SER A 31 -22.20 -7.01 -0.74
C SER A 31 -20.99 -7.91 -1.01
N ASP A 32 -21.24 -9.11 -1.53
CA ASP A 32 -20.18 -10.10 -1.81
C ASP A 32 -19.16 -9.56 -2.83
N THR A 33 -19.62 -8.80 -3.82
CA THR A 33 -18.72 -8.14 -4.77
C THR A 33 -17.83 -7.12 -4.08
N ALA A 34 -18.35 -6.36 -3.11
CA ALA A 34 -17.55 -5.42 -2.32
C ALA A 34 -16.49 -6.12 -1.47
N LEU A 35 -16.77 -7.32 -0.97
CA LEU A 35 -15.82 -8.17 -0.26
C LEU A 35 -14.65 -8.56 -1.17
N TYR A 36 -14.92 -9.14 -2.35
CA TYR A 36 -13.88 -9.54 -3.30
C TYR A 36 -13.03 -8.35 -3.78
N TRP A 37 -13.66 -7.21 -4.07
CA TRP A 37 -12.94 -6.00 -4.43
C TRP A 37 -12.07 -5.48 -3.29
N GLY A 38 -12.56 -5.55 -2.05
CA GLY A 38 -11.81 -5.19 -0.86
C GLY A 38 -10.60 -6.09 -0.63
N GLU A 39 -10.75 -7.41 -0.74
CA GLU A 39 -9.64 -8.36 -0.64
C GLU A 39 -8.57 -8.11 -1.72
N LEU A 40 -8.99 -7.88 -2.97
CA LEU A 40 -8.08 -7.57 -4.07
C LEU A 40 -7.32 -6.26 -3.82
N LEU A 41 -8.01 -5.21 -3.38
CA LEU A 41 -7.39 -3.93 -3.00
C LEU A 41 -6.39 -4.08 -1.86
N LEU A 42 -6.73 -4.90 -0.85
CA LEU A 42 -5.84 -5.19 0.27
C LEU A 42 -4.58 -5.93 -0.19
N ALA A 43 -4.73 -6.96 -1.03
CA ALA A 43 -3.61 -7.72 -1.58
C ALA A 43 -2.68 -6.82 -2.41
N VAL A 44 -3.23 -5.99 -3.30
CA VAL A 44 -2.45 -5.02 -4.09
C VAL A 44 -1.72 -4.02 -3.19
N SER A 45 -2.36 -3.54 -2.13
CA SER A 45 -1.76 -2.60 -1.19
C SER A 45 -0.56 -3.21 -0.45
N VAL A 46 -0.72 -4.42 0.07
CA VAL A 46 0.34 -5.14 0.81
C VAL A 46 1.51 -5.49 -0.11
N ILE A 47 1.23 -6.08 -1.28
CA ILE A 47 2.26 -6.47 -2.25
C ILE A 47 2.99 -5.22 -2.78
N GLY A 48 2.25 -4.17 -3.12
CA GLY A 48 2.81 -2.90 -3.59
C GLY A 48 3.74 -2.25 -2.57
N PHE A 49 3.34 -2.25 -1.29
CA PHE A 49 4.19 -1.74 -0.19
C PHE A 49 5.46 -2.55 -0.02
N LEU A 50 5.36 -3.88 0.04
CA LEU A 50 6.53 -4.75 0.15
C LEU A 50 7.49 -4.59 -1.04
N ALA A 51 6.97 -4.49 -2.26
CA ALA A 51 7.76 -4.26 -3.46
C ALA A 51 8.50 -2.92 -3.42
N MET A 52 7.81 -1.84 -3.00
CA MET A 52 8.39 -0.51 -2.86
C MET A 52 9.50 -0.47 -1.79
N VAL A 53 9.26 -1.07 -0.63
CA VAL A 53 10.27 -1.18 0.44
C VAL A 53 11.49 -1.95 -0.06
N ARG A 54 11.30 -3.09 -0.74
CA ARG A 54 12.40 -3.86 -1.34
C ARG A 54 13.19 -3.04 -2.36
N LEU A 55 12.51 -2.28 -3.21
CA LEU A 55 13.15 -1.44 -4.23
C LEU A 55 14.01 -0.34 -3.59
N LEU A 56 13.46 0.35 -2.58
CA LEU A 56 14.16 1.40 -1.84
C LEU A 56 15.36 0.86 -1.08
N TRP A 57 15.22 -0.31 -0.44
CA TRP A 57 16.30 -1.00 0.26
C TRP A 57 17.45 -1.35 -0.70
N ARG A 58 17.14 -1.97 -1.85
CA ARG A 58 18.15 -2.30 -2.88
C ARG A 58 18.86 -1.06 -3.43
N ARG A 59 18.15 0.07 -3.58
CA ARG A 59 18.72 1.36 -4.00
C ARG A 59 19.48 2.10 -2.90
N SER A 60 19.55 1.56 -1.69
CA SER A 60 20.34 2.15 -0.59
C SER A 60 21.65 1.40 -0.35
N MET A 61 21.78 0.17 -0.82
CA MET A 61 23.02 -0.64 -0.74
C MET A 61 23.92 -0.52 -1.98
N ARG A 62 23.46 0.16 -3.03
CA ARG A 62 24.30 0.63 -4.15
C ARG A 62 24.56 2.12 -3.96
#